data_AF-A0A938GZ67-F1
#
_entry.id   AF-A0A938GZ67-F1
#
_cell.length_a   1.000
_cell.length_b   1.000
_cell.length_c   1.000
_cell.angle_alpha   90.00
_cell.angle_beta   90.00
_cell.angle_gamma   90.00
#
_symmetry.space_group_name_H-M   'P 1'
#
loop_
_entity.id
_entity.type
_entity.pdbx_description
1 polymer ?
#
loop_
_entity_poly.entity_id
_entity_poly.type
_entity_poly.pdbx_seq_one_letter_code
_entity_poly.pdbx_strand_id
1 'polypeptide(L)'
;MRRCLLDSSFLIDLLNETADRQAGPATRWLQRNPSAQVWISPVTWAEVIEGALNQDAVRARLARYRWQIIGHAQADRVALRQSHAAQRLGE
;
A
#
# COMPACT_ATOMS: atom_id res chain seq x y z
N MET A 1 -9.82 -7.57 15.04
CA MET A 1 -9.81 -7.37 13.57
C MET A 1 -8.71 -6.37 13.23
N ARG A 2 -7.69 -6.76 12.46
CA ARG A 2 -6.53 -5.90 12.16
C ARG A 2 -6.88 -4.98 10.99
N ARG A 3 -6.58 -3.68 11.11
CA ARG A 3 -6.64 -2.72 9.99
C ARG A 3 -5.24 -2.52 9.45
N CYS A 4 -5.06 -2.72 8.16
CA CYS A 4 -3.77 -2.60 7.48
C CYS A 4 -3.89 -1.60 6.34
N LEU A 5 -3.02 -0.60 6.33
CA LEU A 5 -2.77 0.24 5.15
C LEU A 5 -1.65 -0.44 4.36
N LEU A 6 -1.92 -0.81 3.12
CA LEU A 6 -0.92 -1.44 2.25
C LEU A 6 -0.04 -0.37 1.61
N ASP A 7 1.27 -0.57 1.66
CA ASP A 7 2.21 0.23 0.87
C ASP A 7 2.24 -0.23 -0.60
N SER A 8 2.92 0.54 -1.44
CA SER A 8 3.04 0.26 -2.87
C SER A 8 3.85 -1.00 -3.14
N SER A 9 4.96 -1.23 -2.42
CA SER A 9 5.78 -2.44 -2.58
C SER A 9 4.98 -3.73 -2.38
N PHE A 10 4.16 -3.81 -1.33
CA PHE A 10 3.32 -4.97 -1.06
C PHE A 10 2.29 -5.19 -2.16
N LEU A 11 1.68 -4.10 -2.68
CA LEU A 11 0.70 -4.22 -3.76
C LEU A 11 1.35 -4.62 -5.08
N ILE A 12 2.53 -4.09 -5.40
CA ILE A 12 3.30 -4.45 -6.59
C ILE A 12 3.64 -5.94 -6.53
N ASP A 13 4.17 -6.43 -5.40
CA ASP A 13 4.46 -7.84 -5.20
C ASP A 13 3.19 -8.70 -5.37
N LEU A 14 2.08 -8.30 -4.74
CA LEU A 14 0.82 -9.03 -4.86
C LEU A 14 0.30 -9.07 -6.30
N LEU A 15 0.41 -7.98 -7.04
CA LEU A 15 -0.03 -7.89 -8.43
C LEU A 15 0.83 -8.79 -9.32
N ASN A 16 2.15 -8.76 -9.15
CA ASN A 16 3.09 -9.62 -9.88
C ASN A 16 2.85 -11.09 -9.58
N GLU A 17 2.78 -11.47 -8.29
CA GLU A 17 2.43 -12.84 -7.85
C GLU A 17 1.11 -13.32 -8.45
N THR A 18 0.10 -12.44 -8.53
CA THR A 18 -1.20 -12.76 -9.13
C THR A 18 -1.10 -12.93 -10.64
N ALA A 19 -0.34 -12.07 -11.33
CA ALA A 19 -0.15 -12.10 -12.78
C ALA A 19 0.63 -13.37 -13.20
N ASP A 20 1.67 -13.71 -12.45
CA ASP A 20 2.52 -14.87 -12.69
C ASP A 20 1.89 -16.19 -12.22
N ARG A 21 0.74 -16.11 -11.50
CA ARG A 21 0.07 -17.25 -10.86
C ARG A 21 0.98 -18.01 -9.88
N GLN A 22 1.91 -17.30 -9.26
CA GLN A 22 2.84 -17.86 -8.29
C GLN A 22 2.61 -17.20 -6.93
N ALA A 23 2.12 -17.97 -5.96
CA ALA A 23 1.87 -17.47 -4.62
C ALA A 23 3.21 -17.13 -3.93
N GLY A 24 3.44 -15.84 -3.71
CA GLY A 24 4.61 -15.33 -2.99
C GLY A 24 4.26 -14.84 -1.57
N PRO A 25 5.16 -14.07 -0.94
CA PRO A 25 4.95 -13.54 0.40
C PRO A 25 3.66 -12.73 0.57
N ALA A 26 3.28 -11.90 -0.41
CA ALA A 26 2.11 -11.02 -0.29
C ALA A 26 0.80 -11.83 -0.32
N THR A 27 0.69 -12.79 -1.23
CA THR A 27 -0.44 -13.72 -1.32
C THR A 27 -0.54 -14.57 -0.05
N ARG A 28 0.57 -15.14 0.42
CA ARG A 28 0.60 -15.94 1.65
C ARG A 28 0.20 -15.11 2.88
N TRP A 29 0.60 -13.84 2.94
CA TRP A 29 0.21 -12.96 4.03
C TRP A 29 -1.31 -12.74 4.04
N LEU A 30 -1.93 -12.46 2.88
CA LEU A 30 -3.39 -12.30 2.80
C LEU A 30 -4.14 -13.58 3.21
N GLN A 31 -3.67 -14.74 2.75
CA GLN A 31 -4.25 -16.03 3.12
C GLN A 31 -4.19 -16.31 4.62
N ARG A 32 -3.09 -15.93 5.29
CA ARG A 32 -2.95 -16.08 6.75
C ARG A 32 -3.73 -15.04 7.55
N ASN A 33 -4.18 -13.95 6.92
CA ASN A 33 -4.88 -12.84 7.56
C ASN A 33 -6.27 -12.59 6.94
N PRO A 34 -7.17 -13.60 6.90
CA PRO A 34 -8.45 -13.49 6.20
C PRO A 34 -9.40 -12.45 6.82
N SER A 35 -9.20 -12.10 8.10
CA SER A 35 -9.99 -11.09 8.80
C SER A 35 -9.39 -9.68 8.75
N ALA A 36 -8.28 -9.48 8.03
CA ALA A 36 -7.67 -8.15 7.90
C ALA A 36 -8.54 -7.22 7.05
N GLN A 37 -8.80 -6.02 7.58
CA GLN A 37 -9.34 -4.92 6.77
C GLN A 37 -8.19 -4.23 6.06
N VAL A 38 -8.11 -4.42 4.76
CA VAL A 38 -7.06 -3.87 3.91
C VAL A 38 -7.50 -2.57 3.26
N TRP A 39 -6.67 -1.55 3.40
CA TRP A 39 -6.88 -0.19 2.91
C TRP A 39 -5.71 0.22 2.01
N ILE A 40 -5.96 1.14 1.09
CA ILE A 40 -4.94 1.78 0.24
C ILE A 40 -5.08 3.29 0.32
N SER A 41 -3.98 4.01 0.08
CA SER A 41 -3.96 5.48 0.06
C SER A 41 -3.94 6.03 -1.39
N PRO A 42 -4.28 7.32 -1.61
CA PRO A 42 -4.09 7.98 -2.90
C PRO A 42 -2.65 7.92 -3.41
N VAL A 43 -1.66 7.97 -2.52
CA VAL A 43 -0.23 7.90 -2.87
C VAL A 43 0.09 6.50 -3.38
N THR A 44 -0.30 5.47 -2.63
CA THR A 44 -0.16 4.06 -3.02
C THR A 44 -0.82 3.80 -4.38
N TRP A 45 -2.02 4.33 -4.61
CA TRP A 45 -2.72 4.19 -5.88
C TRP A 45 -1.92 4.82 -7.03
N ALA A 46 -1.41 6.04 -6.85
CA ALA A 46 -0.64 6.74 -7.87
C ALA A 46 0.63 5.96 -8.26
N GLU A 47 1.41 5.52 -7.26
CA GLU A 47 2.65 4.76 -7.47
C GLU A 47 2.40 3.44 -8.21
N VAL A 48 1.37 2.68 -7.80
CA VAL A 48 1.06 1.38 -8.43
C VAL A 48 0.55 1.55 -9.85
N ILE A 49 -0.20 2.61 -10.15
CA ILE A 49 -0.71 2.88 -11.50
C ILE A 49 0.39 3.37 -12.44
N GLU A 50 1.30 4.21 -11.94
CA GLU A 50 2.43 4.73 -12.72
C GLU A 50 3.33 3.59 -13.24
N GLY A 51 3.60 2.58 -12.40
CA GLY A 51 4.37 1.40 -12.79
C GLY A 51 3.62 0.32 -13.59
N ALA A 52 2.32 0.49 -13.87
CA ALA A 52 1.49 -0.57 -14.47
C ALA A 52 1.52 -0.56 -16.01
N LEU A 53 1.83 -1.72 -16.62
CA LEU A 53 1.72 -1.93 -18.07
C LEU A 53 0.27 -1.83 -18.57
N ASN A 54 -0.69 -2.36 -17.80
CA ASN A 54 -2.12 -2.26 -18.08
C ASN A 54 -2.82 -1.56 -16.91
N GLN A 55 -2.93 -0.24 -17.01
CA GLN A 55 -3.51 0.58 -15.95
C GLN A 55 -4.97 0.23 -15.66
N ASP A 56 -5.78 -0.07 -16.67
CA ASP A 56 -7.21 -0.37 -16.46
C ASP A 56 -7.43 -1.66 -15.67
N ALA A 57 -6.66 -2.70 -15.99
CA ALA A 57 -6.68 -3.96 -15.23
C ALA A 57 -6.26 -3.74 -13.77
N VAL A 58 -5.24 -2.91 -13.54
CA VAL A 58 -4.78 -2.56 -12.19
C VAL A 58 -5.83 -1.73 -11.44
N ARG A 59 -6.45 -0.73 -12.08
CA ARG A 59 -7.55 0.06 -11.49
C ARG A 59 -8.70 -0.85 -11.03
N ALA A 60 -9.13 -1.77 -11.89
CA ALA A 60 -10.19 -2.73 -11.58
C ALA A 60 -9.82 -3.65 -10.40
N ARG A 61 -8.54 -4.04 -10.29
CA ARG A 61 -8.06 -4.85 -9.18
C ARG A 61 -7.99 -4.07 -7.86
N LEU A 62 -7.53 -2.82 -7.91
CA LEU A 62 -7.37 -1.96 -6.76
C LEU A 62 -8.71 -1.45 -6.20
N ALA A 63 -9.74 -1.33 -7.04
CA ALA A 63 -11.09 -0.93 -6.62
C ALA A 63 -11.73 -1.82 -5.52
N ARG A 64 -11.15 -3.00 -5.26
CA ARG A 64 -11.61 -3.94 -4.22
C ARG A 64 -11.14 -3.55 -2.81
N TYR A 65 -10.14 -2.68 -2.70
CA TYR A 65 -9.61 -2.23 -1.41
C TYR A 65 -10.37 -1.01 -0.89
N ARG A 66 -10.38 -0.85 0.43
CA ARG A 66 -10.95 0.35 1.04
C ARG A 66 -10.01 1.55 0.86
N TRP A 67 -10.57 2.74 0.74
CA TRP A 67 -9.81 3.97 0.48
C TRP A 67 -9.53 4.75 1.77
N GLN A 68 -8.26 5.03 2.06
CA GLN A 68 -7.84 5.89 3.17
C GLN A 68 -7.38 7.24 2.65
N ILE A 69 -8.19 8.28 2.87
CA ILE A 69 -7.84 9.66 2.50
C ILE A 69 -6.69 10.16 3.37
N ILE A 70 -5.83 10.99 2.77
CA ILE A 70 -4.77 11.73 3.47
C ILE A 70 -5.27 13.18 3.63
N GLY A 71 -5.37 13.64 4.88
CA GLY A 71 -5.73 15.01 5.21
C GLY A 71 -4.71 15.67 6.15
N HIS A 72 -5.06 16.85 6.64
CA HIS A 72 -4.17 17.68 7.49
C HIS A 72 -3.61 16.92 8.69
N ALA A 73 -4.44 16.16 9.41
CA ALA A 73 -4.00 15.40 10.57
C ALA A 73 -2.91 14.36 10.26
N GLN A 74 -2.94 13.75 9.07
CA GLN A 74 -1.88 12.84 8.63
C GLN A 74 -0.63 13.62 8.22
N ALA A 75 -0.79 14.74 7.51
CA ALA A 75 0.32 15.59 7.08
C ALA A 75 1.11 16.13 8.29
N ASP A 76 0.45 16.66 9.31
CA ASP A 76 1.09 17.16 10.54
C ASP A 76 1.91 16.07 11.25
N ARG A 77 1.36 14.85 11.32
CA ARG A 77 2.06 13.70 11.91
C ARG A 77 3.28 13.29 11.10
N VAL A 78 3.21 13.37 9.77
CA VAL A 78 4.36 13.08 8.89
C VAL A 78 5.44 14.14 9.08
N ALA A 79 5.08 15.42 9.12
CA ALA A 79 6.01 16.51 9.37
C ALA A 79 6.76 16.34 10.71
N LEU A 80 6.04 16.00 11.78
CA LEU A 80 6.64 15.70 13.08
C LEU A 80 7.59 14.49 13.04
N ARG A 81 7.23 13.43 12.30
CA ARG A 81 8.12 12.26 12.16
C ARG A 81 9.37 12.61 11.36
N GLN A 82 9.23 13.39 10.31
CA GLN A 82 10.35 13.80 9.45
C GLN A 82 11.31 14.74 10.19
N SER A 83 10.81 15.66 11.02
CA SER A 83 11.68 16.52 11.84
C SER A 83 12.52 15.70 12.83
N HIS A 84 11.92 14.71 13.48
CA HIS A 84 12.65 13.80 14.37
C HIS A 84 13.62 12.87 13.63
N ALA A 85 13.29 12.47 12.40
CA ALA A 85 14.18 11.65 11.57
C ALA A 85 15.40 12.44 11.08
N ALA A 86 15.20 13.71 10.68
CA ALA A 86 16.29 14.60 10.28
C ALA A 86 17.27 14.86 11.44
N GLN A 87 16.76 14.94 12.68
CA GLN A 87 17.59 15.04 13.88
C GLN A 87 18.41 13.76 14.18
N ARG A 88 18.07 12.61 13.56
CA ARG A 88 18.80 11.34 13.73
C ARG A 88 19.81 11.04 12.62
N LEU A 89 19.83 11.81 11.54
CA LEU A 89 20.79 11.64 10.44
C LEU A 89 22.06 12.51 10.63
N GLY A 90 22.22 13.11 11.81
CA GLY A 90 23.34 13.97 12.17
C GLY A 90 24.00 13.63 13.52
N GLU A 91 23.74 12.43 14.08
CA GLU A 91 24.42 11.88 15.27
C GLU A 91 24.93 10.46 15.00
#